data_AF-A0A1P8WVG2-F1
#
_entry.id   AF-A0A1P8WVG2-F1
#
_cell.length_a   1.000
_cell.length_b   1.000
_cell.length_c   1.000
_cell.angle_alpha   90.00
_cell.angle_beta   90.00
_cell.angle_gamma   90.00
#
_symmetry.space_group_name_H-M   'P 1'
#
loop_
_entity.id
_entity.type
_entity.pdbx_description
1 polymer ?
#
loop_
_entity_poly.entity_id
_entity_poly.type
_entity_poly.pdbx_seq_one_letter_code
_entity_poly.pdbx_strand_id
1 'polypeptide(L)'
;MGERLRGRAGQKARARRLARTDGLCERCLDRGIVRLADEVNHKVPLDHGGEDVDENTENLCKPCHLGVTAEQFGHAAPIKGRGIGRDGRPTSPDHPWNRSG
;
A
#
# COMPACT_ATOMS: atom_id res chain seq x y z
N MET A 1 -18.53 -0.32 -0.82
CA MET A 1 -17.30 0.49 -0.66
C MET A 1 -17.25 0.96 0.78
N GLY A 2 -16.30 0.46 1.57
CA GLY A 2 -16.19 0.80 3.00
C GLY A 2 -15.81 2.27 3.20
N GLU A 3 -16.42 2.94 4.17
CA GLU A 3 -16.09 4.34 4.49
C GLU A 3 -14.77 4.41 5.26
N ARG A 4 -13.85 5.26 4.77
CA ARG A 4 -12.56 5.52 5.41
C ARG A 4 -12.67 6.67 6.40
N LEU A 5 -12.08 6.52 7.58
CA LEU A 5 -11.86 7.59 8.55
C LEU A 5 -10.86 8.62 8.01
N ARG A 6 -11.25 9.91 8.05
CA ARG A 6 -10.46 11.03 7.51
C ARG A 6 -10.08 12.05 8.59
N GLY A 7 -9.22 13.00 8.22
CA GLY A 7 -8.80 14.11 9.08
C GLY A 7 -8.16 13.66 10.41
N ARG A 8 -8.45 14.40 11.48
CA ARG A 8 -7.92 14.13 12.83
C ARG A 8 -8.33 12.75 13.36
N ALA A 9 -9.55 12.30 13.06
CA ALA A 9 -10.02 10.97 13.45
C ALA A 9 -9.16 9.87 12.79
N GLY A 10 -8.90 10.00 11.49
CA GLY A 10 -8.02 9.08 10.76
C GLY A 10 -6.56 9.11 11.24
N GLN A 11 -6.03 10.29 11.60
CA GLN A 11 -4.69 10.40 12.19
C GLN A 11 -4.59 9.67 13.54
N LYS A 12 -5.58 9.88 14.43
CA LYS A 12 -5.66 9.20 15.73
C LYS A 12 -5.78 7.68 15.57
N ALA A 13 -6.59 7.22 14.61
CA ALA A 13 -6.72 5.80 14.31
C ALA A 13 -5.40 5.18 13.83
N ARG A 14 -4.69 5.84 12.90
CA ARG A 14 -3.37 5.35 12.43
C ARG A 14 -2.33 5.29 13.54
N ALA A 15 -2.25 6.33 14.38
CA ALA A 15 -1.32 6.34 15.51
C ALA A 15 -1.60 5.18 16.48
N ARG A 16 -2.88 4.96 16.83
CA ARG A 16 -3.31 3.83 17.67
C ARG A 16 -2.95 2.49 17.03
N ARG A 17 -3.25 2.31 15.74
CA ARG A 17 -3.00 1.05 15.01
C ARG A 17 -1.51 0.72 14.93
N LEU A 18 -0.66 1.70 14.63
CA LEU A 18 0.80 1.57 14.63
C LEU A 18 1.35 1.18 16.00
N ALA A 19 0.82 1.78 17.08
CA ALA A 19 1.27 1.50 18.44
C ALA A 19 1.01 0.05 18.89
N ARG A 20 0.09 -0.69 18.27
CA ARG A 20 -0.19 -2.09 18.62
C ARG A 20 1.00 -3.04 18.41
N THR A 21 1.92 -2.65 17.54
CA THR A 21 3.10 -3.45 17.18
C THR A 21 4.39 -2.67 17.40
N ASP A 22 4.36 -1.63 18.24
CA ASP A 22 5.48 -0.70 18.44
C ASP A 22 6.02 -0.11 17.12
N GLY A 23 5.14 0.08 16.14
CA GLY A 23 5.49 0.58 14.80
C GLY A 23 6.25 -0.43 13.94
N LEU A 24 6.24 -1.72 14.28
CA LEU A 24 6.89 -2.78 13.52
C LEU A 24 5.95 -3.41 12.50
N CYS A 25 6.54 -3.90 11.41
CA CYS A 25 5.86 -4.61 10.34
C CYS A 25 5.46 -6.02 10.79
N GLU A 26 4.16 -6.30 10.85
CA GLU A 26 3.60 -7.56 11.34
C GLU A 26 4.12 -8.76 10.53
N ARG A 27 4.07 -8.69 9.20
CA ARG A 27 4.58 -9.77 8.32
C ARG A 27 6.09 -10.00 8.43
N CYS A 28 6.85 -8.97 8.82
CA CYS A 28 8.29 -9.15 9.06
C CYS A 28 8.53 -9.80 10.41
N LEU A 29 7.78 -9.39 11.44
CA LEU A 29 7.84 -9.97 12.78
C LEU A 29 7.50 -11.47 12.75
N ASP A 30 6.48 -11.88 12.00
CA ASP A 30 6.12 -13.30 11.83
C ASP A 30 7.24 -14.14 11.22
N ARG A 31 8.16 -13.50 10.49
CA ARG A 31 9.34 -14.11 9.87
C ARG A 31 10.61 -13.97 10.73
N GLY A 32 10.49 -13.44 11.95
CA GLY A 32 11.63 -13.15 12.84
C GLY A 32 12.48 -11.96 12.40
N ILE A 33 11.96 -11.06 11.56
CA ILE A 33 12.65 -9.89 11.04
C ILE A 33 12.12 -8.63 11.72
N VAL A 34 12.98 -7.89 12.41
CA VAL A 34 12.63 -6.59 12.99
C VAL A 34 12.75 -5.52 11.91
N ARG A 35 11.59 -4.95 11.51
CA ARG A 35 11.53 -3.89 10.51
C ARG A 35 10.40 -2.92 10.84
N LEU A 36 10.65 -1.62 10.70
CA LEU A 36 9.63 -0.58 10.87
C LEU A 36 8.53 -0.71 9.81
N ALA A 37 7.29 -0.48 10.22
CA ALA A 37 6.16 -0.29 9.34
C ALA A 37 6.19 1.12 8.74
N ASP A 38 5.86 1.21 7.45
CA ASP A 38 5.70 2.47 6.72
C ASP A 38 4.22 2.90 6.69
N GLU A 39 3.30 1.92 6.71
CA GLU A 39 1.87 2.16 6.52
C GLU A 39 0.97 1.17 7.26
N VAL A 40 -0.27 1.60 7.50
CA VAL A 40 -1.35 0.77 8.03
C VAL A 40 -2.22 0.33 6.86
N ASN A 41 -2.13 -0.95 6.52
CA ASN A 41 -2.87 -1.58 5.43
C ASN A 41 -4.19 -2.17 5.90
N HIS A 42 -5.18 -2.22 5.01
CA HIS A 42 -6.43 -2.94 5.23
C HIS A 42 -6.29 -4.39 4.73
N LYS A 43 -6.53 -5.39 5.60
CA LYS A 43 -6.40 -6.83 5.25
C LYS A 43 -7.39 -7.22 4.15
N VAL A 44 -8.63 -6.77 4.29
CA VAL A 44 -9.64 -6.73 3.22
C VAL A 44 -9.73 -5.29 2.73
N PRO A 45 -9.41 -5.00 1.46
CA PRO A 45 -9.48 -3.64 0.95
C PRO A 45 -10.89 -3.05 1.05
N LEU A 46 -10.97 -1.74 1.30
CA LEU A 46 -12.26 -1.03 1.35
C LEU A 46 -13.04 -1.11 0.02
N ASP A 47 -12.32 -1.21 -1.10
CA ASP A 47 -12.88 -1.37 -2.44
C ASP A 47 -13.53 -2.76 -2.62
N HIS A 48 -12.99 -3.77 -1.95
CA HIS A 48 -13.53 -5.14 -1.87
C HIS A 48 -14.51 -5.32 -0.71
N GLY A 49 -15.06 -4.23 -0.17
CA GLY A 49 -16.07 -4.27 0.90
C GLY A 49 -15.51 -4.41 2.31
N GLY A 50 -14.20 -4.26 2.50
CA GLY A 50 -13.60 -4.21 3.84
C GLY A 50 -14.05 -3.00 4.64
N GLU A 51 -14.08 -3.14 5.96
CA GLU A 51 -14.44 -2.07 6.90
C GLU A 51 -13.17 -1.34 7.41
N ASP A 52 -13.29 -0.06 7.78
CA ASP A 52 -12.18 0.69 8.39
C ASP A 52 -12.11 0.49 9.91
N VAL A 53 -12.09 -0.77 10.33
CA VAL A 53 -11.98 -1.20 11.73
C VAL A 53 -10.57 -1.68 12.05
N ASP A 54 -10.23 -1.75 13.33
CA ASP A 54 -8.87 -2.07 13.77
C ASP A 54 -8.50 -3.52 13.45
N GLU A 55 -9.46 -4.43 13.53
CA GLU A 55 -9.32 -5.87 13.26
C GLU A 55 -8.94 -6.13 11.80
N ASN A 56 -9.44 -5.28 10.90
CA ASN A 56 -9.17 -5.31 9.46
C ASN A 56 -7.89 -4.56 9.07
N THR A 57 -6.99 -4.28 10.02
CA THR A 57 -5.72 -3.59 9.70
C THR A 57 -4.49 -4.37 10.10
N GLU A 58 -3.43 -4.22 9.32
CA GLU A 58 -2.08 -4.74 9.57
C GLU A 58 -1.03 -3.64 9.30
N ASN A 59 0.00 -3.54 10.13
CA ASN A 59 1.10 -2.60 9.97
C ASN A 59 2.17 -3.22 9.06
N LEU A 60 2.50 -2.55 7.95
CA LEU A 60 3.39 -3.10 6.93
C LEU A 60 4.51 -2.14 6.55
N CYS A 61 5.68 -2.71 6.26
CA CYS A 61 6.73 -2.01 5.52
C CYS A 61 6.41 -1.98 4.02
N LYS A 62 7.00 -1.03 3.28
CA LYS A 62 6.78 -0.86 1.83
C LYS A 62 6.93 -2.16 1.02
N PRO A 63 7.98 -2.99 1.19
CA PRO A 63 8.09 -4.24 0.45
C PRO A 63 6.95 -5.21 0.71
N CYS A 64 6.53 -5.35 1.97
CA CYS A 64 5.40 -6.19 2.32
C CYS A 64 4.12 -5.65 1.70
N HIS A 65 3.84 -4.36 1.87
CA HIS A 65 2.63 -3.73 1.33
C HIS A 65 2.53 -3.81 -0.19
N LEU A 66 3.63 -3.64 -0.93
CA LEU A 66 3.65 -3.86 -2.38
C LEU A 66 3.27 -5.31 -2.75
N GLY A 67 3.76 -6.29 -1.99
CA GLY A 67 3.36 -7.69 -2.15
C GLY A 67 1.86 -7.88 -1.93
N VAL A 68 1.32 -7.34 -0.83
CA VAL A 68 -0.12 -7.42 -0.51
C VAL A 68 -0.97 -6.76 -1.58
N THR A 69 -0.57 -5.59 -2.06
CA THR A 69 -1.30 -4.85 -3.09
C THR A 69 -1.35 -5.66 -4.38
N ALA A 70 -0.25 -6.29 -4.78
CA ALA A 70 -0.20 -7.16 -5.96
C ALA A 70 -1.09 -8.41 -5.78
N GLU A 71 -1.09 -9.03 -4.59
CA GLU A 71 -1.96 -10.16 -4.25
C GLU A 71 -3.45 -9.79 -4.28
N GLN A 72 -3.81 -8.64 -3.70
CA GLN A 72 -5.20 -8.20 -3.54
C GLN A 72 -5.81 -7.69 -4.85
N PHE A 73 -5.05 -6.96 -5.67
CA PHE A 73 -5.58 -6.24 -6.83
C PHE A 73 -5.04 -6.72 -8.18
N GLY A 74 -4.13 -7.70 -8.19
CA GLY A 74 -3.50 -8.19 -9.42
C GLY A 74 -2.70 -7.12 -10.18
N HIS A 75 -2.30 -6.03 -9.52
CA HIS A 75 -1.61 -4.94 -10.17
C HIS A 75 -0.17 -5.31 -10.52
N ALA A 76 0.23 -4.97 -11.75
CA ALA A 76 1.61 -5.09 -12.19
C ALA A 76 2.53 -4.17 -11.37
N ALA A 77 3.79 -4.58 -11.20
CA ALA A 77 4.79 -3.75 -10.56
C ALA A 77 4.88 -2.36 -11.23
N PRO A 78 5.12 -1.28 -10.47
CA PRO A 78 5.27 0.05 -11.04
C PRO A 78 6.36 0.10 -12.11
N ILE A 79 6.06 0.74 -13.24
CA ILE A 79 7.05 1.00 -14.30
C ILE A 79 8.13 1.92 -13.74
N LYS A 80 9.37 1.45 -13.76
CA LYS A 80 10.49 2.14 -13.12
C LYS A 80 11.07 3.27 -13.96
N GLY A 81 10.78 3.29 -15.27
CA GLY A 81 11.24 4.36 -16.15
C GLY A 81 10.69 5.71 -15.74
N ARG A 82 11.58 6.69 -15.62
CA ARG A 82 11.24 8.08 -15.30
C ARG A 82 11.49 8.95 -16.53
N GLY A 83 10.75 10.04 -16.64
CA GLY A 83 10.98 11.07 -17.66
C GLY A 83 9.80 11.23 -18.60
N ILE A 84 9.53 12.49 -18.96
CA ILE A 84 8.49 12.91 -19.89
C ILE A 84 9.20 13.57 -21.09
N GLY A 85 8.86 13.15 -22.30
CA GLY A 85 9.37 13.71 -23.54
C GLY A 85 8.84 15.11 -23.80
N ARG A 86 9.42 15.79 -24.80
CA ARG A 86 8.93 17.12 -25.23
C ARG A 86 7.52 17.08 -25.80
N ASP A 87 7.09 15.92 -26.27
CA ASP A 87 5.73 15.62 -26.72
C ASP A 87 4.74 15.35 -25.57
N GLY A 88 5.20 15.38 -24.32
CA GLY A 88 4.39 15.11 -23.14
C GLY A 88 4.15 13.62 -22.85
N ARG A 89 4.74 12.70 -23.62
CA ARG A 89 4.60 11.26 -23.38
C ARG A 89 5.67 10.76 -22.40
N PRO A 90 5.38 9.73 -21.58
CA PRO A 90 6.40 9.02 -20.83
C PRO A 90 7.51 8.55 -21.77
N THR A 91 8.76 8.59 -21.33
CA THR A 91 9.90 8.14 -22.15
C THR A 91 10.14 6.63 -22.07
N SER A 92 9.54 5.97 -21.09
CA SER A 92 9.76 4.54 -20.85
C SER A 92 9.13 3.68 -21.95
N PRO A 93 9.87 2.80 -22.64
CA PRO A 93 9.35 2.01 -23.76
C PRO A 93 8.28 1.00 -23.32
N ASP A 94 8.36 0.51 -22.08
CA ASP A 94 7.41 -0.41 -21.46
C ASP A 94 6.13 0.29 -20.93
N HIS A 95 6.05 1.63 -21.00
CA HIS A 95 4.84 2.37 -20.61
C HIS A 95 3.65 2.00 -21.52
N PRO A 96 2.43 1.72 -20.99
CA PRO A 96 1.27 1.35 -21.79
C PRO A 96 0.97 2.28 -22.96
N TRP A 97 1.21 3.59 -22.80
CA TRP A 97 1.05 4.57 -23.88
C TRP A 97 2.10 4.48 -24.99
N ASN A 98 3.22 3.79 -24.75
CA ASN A 98 4.30 3.59 -25.74
C ASN A 98 4.34 2.16 -26.29
N ARG A 99 3.55 1.25 -25.72
CA ARG A 99 3.35 -0.08 -26.30
C ARG A 99 2.58 0.12 -27.60
N SER A 100 3.23 -0.13 -28.75
CA SER A 100 2.53 -0.28 -30.02
C SER A 100 1.57 -1.46 -29.90
N GLY A 101 0.30 -1.21 -30.24
CA GLY A 101 -0.72 -2.26 -30.38
C GLY A 101 -0.41 -3.17 -31.57
#